data_AF-D8SDQ1-F1
#
_entry.id   AF-D8SDQ1-F1
#
_cell.length_a   1.000
_cell.length_b   1.000
_cell.length_c   1.000
_cell.angle_alpha   90.00
_cell.angle_beta   90.00
_cell.angle_gamma   90.00
#
_symmetry.space_group_name_H-M   'P 1'
#
loop_
_entity.id
_entity.type
_entity.pdbx_description
1 polymer ?
#
loop_
_entity_poly.entity_id
_entity_poly.type
_entity_poly.pdbx_seq_one_letter_code
_entity_poly.pdbx_strand_id
1 'polypeptide(L)' 'DVVPKDVNSAVGTIKTKRTIQFVDWCPTGFDCGINYQPPTMVPGGDLAKVQRAVCMISNSTSIAQVFFLCT' A
#
# COMPACT_ATOMS: atom_id res chain seq x y z
N ASP A 1 -2.30 1.45 18.65
CA ASP A 1 -2.19 0.39 17.63
C ASP A 1 -3.02 0.77 16.40
N VAL A 2 -2.86 0.08 15.26
CA VAL A 2 -3.73 0.23 14.08
C VAL A 2 -4.90 -0.73 14.23
N VAL A 3 -6.13 -0.21 14.19
CA VAL A 3 -7.33 -1.05 14.25
C VAL A 3 -7.98 -1.18 12.87
N PRO A 4 -8.70 -2.29 12.57
CA PRO A 4 -9.34 -2.49 11.26
C PRO A 4 -10.23 -1.34 10.80
N LYS A 5 -10.90 -0.65 11.75
CA LYS A 5 -11.74 0.52 11.45
C LYS A 5 -10.94 1.66 10.80
N ASP A 6 -9.74 1.92 11.27
CA ASP A 6 -8.90 3.01 10.76
C ASP A 6 -8.42 2.69 9.34
N VAL A 7 -8.06 1.43 9.08
CA VAL A 7 -7.66 0.95 7.74
C VAL A 7 -8.83 1.08 6.76
N ASN A 8 -10.02 0.61 7.14
CA ASN A 8 -11.20 0.70 6.30
C ASN A 8 -11.61 2.15 5.99
N SER A 9 -11.47 3.05 6.96
CA SER A 9 -11.72 4.49 6.76
C SER A 9 -10.72 5.11 5.77
N ALA A 10 -9.44 4.78 5.91
CA ALA A 10 -8.39 5.23 4.99
C ALA A 10 -8.61 4.70 3.57
N VAL A 11 -8.91 3.41 3.41
CA VAL A 11 -9.25 2.80 2.11
C VAL A 11 -10.48 3.44 1.49
N GLY A 12 -11.52 3.72 2.30
CA GLY A 12 -12.70 4.46 1.85
C GLY A 12 -12.35 5.83 1.28
N THR A 13 -11.45 6.57 1.93
CA THR A 13 -10.96 7.87 1.46
C THR A 13 -10.12 7.75 0.18
N ILE A 14 -9.35 6.68 0.05
CA ILE A 14 -8.53 6.42 -1.14
C ILE A 14 -9.41 6.09 -2.35
N LYS A 15 -10.46 5.29 -2.16
CA LYS A 15 -11.42 4.89 -3.22
C LYS A 15 -12.17 6.06 -3.86
N THR A 16 -12.34 7.19 -3.16
CA THR A 16 -13.01 8.37 -3.73
C THR A 16 -12.09 9.22 -4.61
N LYS A 17 -10.78 8.97 -4.59
CA LYS A 17 -9.81 9.72 -5.39
C LYS A 17 -9.87 9.26 -6.85
N ARG A 18 -10.21 10.19 -7.74
CA ARG A 18 -10.26 9.96 -9.21
C ARG A 18 -8.91 9.59 -9.83
N THR A 19 -7.80 9.75 -9.11
CA THR A 19 -6.47 9.40 -9.59
C THR A 19 -6.14 7.92 -9.49
N ILE A 20 -6.94 7.13 -8.76
CA ILE A 20 -6.77 5.69 -8.61
C ILE A 20 -7.89 5.03 -9.40
N GLN A 21 -7.52 4.36 -10.48
CA GLN A 21 -8.45 3.71 -11.41
C GLN A 21 -8.25 2.21 -11.34
N PHE A 22 -9.34 1.48 -11.11
CA PHE A 22 -9.36 0.02 -11.18
C PHE A 22 -9.98 -0.41 -12.50
N VAL A 23 -9.55 -1.57 -12.97
CA VAL A 23 -10.17 -2.28 -14.09
C VAL A 23 -11.54 -2.83 -13.67
N ASP A 24 -12.48 -2.88 -14.61
CA ASP A 24 -13.89 -3.25 -14.34
C ASP A 24 -14.06 -4.64 -13.71
N TRP A 25 -13.15 -5.56 -13.98
CA TRP A 25 -13.16 -6.92 -13.44
C TRP A 25 -12.57 -7.03 -12.02
N CYS A 26 -12.13 -5.93 -11.39
CA CYS A 26 -11.63 -5.89 -10.01
C CYS A 26 -12.45 -4.91 -9.13
N PRO A 27 -13.69 -5.27 -8.73
CA PRO A 27 -14.61 -4.34 -8.07
C PRO A 27 -14.22 -3.93 -6.65
N THR A 28 -13.52 -4.79 -5.89
CA THR A 28 -13.15 -4.49 -4.49
C THR A 28 -11.87 -3.66 -4.38
N GLY A 29 -10.92 -3.86 -5.30
CA GLY A 29 -9.70 -3.07 -5.52
C GLY A 29 -8.61 -3.10 -4.43
N PHE A 30 -8.95 -3.46 -3.19
CA PHE A 30 -8.01 -3.48 -2.06
C PHE A 30 -8.21 -4.72 -1.20
N ASP A 31 -7.09 -5.34 -0.84
CA ASP A 31 -6.98 -6.31 0.25
C ASP A 31 -6.08 -5.72 1.35
N CYS A 32 -6.40 -5.99 2.61
CA CYS A 32 -5.78 -5.33 3.76
C CYS A 32 -5.43 -6.33 4.85
N GLY A 33 -4.14 -6.48 5.13
CA GLY A 33 -3.61 -7.22 6.28
C GLY A 33 -3.05 -6.29 7.35
N ILE A 34 -3.19 -6.66 8.62
CA ILE A 34 -2.61 -5.92 9.75
C ILE A 34 -1.68 -6.85 10.51
N ASN A 35 -0.43 -6.43 10.69
CA ASN A 35 0.49 -7.01 11.66
C ASN A 35 0.60 -6.06 12.86
N TYR A 36 0.29 -6.57 14.05
CA TYR A 36 0.31 -5.79 15.30
C TYR A 36 1.72 -5.65 15.88
N GLN A 37 2.70 -6.42 15.37
CA GLN A 37 4.09 -6.23 15.76
C GLN A 37 4.64 -4.95 15.12
N PRO A 38 5.29 -4.07 15.90
CA PRO A 38 5.89 -2.86 15.34
C PRO A 38 7.03 -3.22 14.38
N PRO A 39 7.26 -2.41 13.33
CA PRO A 39 8.40 -2.58 12.44
C PRO A 39 9.72 -2.57 13.23
N THR A 40 10.60 -3.52 12.92
CA THR A 40 11.91 -3.62 13.57
C THR A 40 12.96 -2.86 12.77
N MET A 41 13.90 -2.26 13.49
CA MET A 41 15.01 -1.49 12.93
C MET A 41 16.29 -2.32 13.03
N VAL A 42 17.15 -2.20 12.03
CA VAL A 42 18.50 -2.78 12.11
C VAL A 42 19.39 -1.83 12.94
N PRO A 43 20.10 -2.30 13.98
CA PRO A 43 21.04 -1.47 14.73
C PRO A 43 22.11 -0.86 13.82
N GLY A 44 22.32 0.45 13.90
CA GLY A 44 23.25 1.18 13.04
C GLY A 44 22.75 1.41 11.60
N GLY A 45 21.52 1.03 11.27
CA GLY A 45 20.90 1.32 9.97
C GLY A 45 20.34 2.75 9.87
N ASP A 46 19.98 3.14 8.65
CA ASP A 46 19.63 4.53 8.32
C ASP A 46 18.17 4.92 8.59
N LEU A 47 17.32 3.94 8.89
CA LEU A 47 15.90 4.19 9.13
C LEU A 47 15.70 4.61 10.60
N ALA A 48 14.70 5.46 10.86
CA ALA A 48 14.29 5.83 12.21
C ALA A 48 13.25 4.84 12.79
N LYS A 49 13.24 4.65 14.11
CA LYS A 49 12.22 3.82 14.78
C LYS A 49 10.83 4.41 14.58
N VAL A 50 9.91 3.62 14.04
CA VAL A 50 8.52 4.01 13.81
C VAL A 50 7.55 3.15 14.60
N GLN A 51 6.37 3.71 14.91
CA GLN A 51 5.30 2.98 15.60
C GLN A 51 4.48 2.12 14.63
N ARG A 52 4.43 2.50 13.35
CA ARG A 52 3.56 1.92 12.31
C ARG A 52 4.24 2.13 10.95
N ALA A 53 4.06 1.18 10.05
CA ALA A 53 4.47 1.30 8.64
C ALA A 53 3.42 0.64 7.74
N VAL A 54 3.45 0.99 6.46
CA VAL A 54 2.59 0.40 5.43
C VAL A 54 3.47 -0.10 4.30
N CYS A 55 3.20 -1.33 3.84
CA CYS A 55 3.72 -1.85 2.59
C CYS A 55 2.54 -2.01 1.62
N MET A 56 2.66 -1.46 0.42
CA MET A 56 1.65 -1.60 -0.63
C MET A 56 2.23 -2.46 -1.76
N ILE A 57 1.57 -3.58 -2.03
CA ILE A 57 1.81 -4.38 -3.22
C ILE A 57 0.70 -4.01 -4.21
N SER A 58 1.08 -3.49 -5.37
CA SER A 58 0.12 -3.06 -6.39
C SER A 58 0.45 -3.70 -7.73
N ASN A 59 -0.60 -4.01 -8.50
CA ASN A 59 -0.48 -4.50 -9.87
C ASN A 59 -1.08 -3.46 -10.80
N SER A 60 -0.22 -2.66 -11.44
CA SER A 60 -0.61 -1.62 -12.39
C SER A 60 0.02 -1.89 -13.75
N THR A 61 -0.74 -1.68 -14.82
CA THR A 61 -0.23 -1.72 -16.20
C THR A 61 0.86 -0.70 -16.46
N SER A 62 1.02 0.31 -15.60
CA SER A 62 2.15 1.26 -15.65
C SER A 62 3.52 0.57 -15.62
N ILE A 63 3.63 -0.65 -15.07
CA ILE A 63 4.89 -1.41 -15.08
C ILE A 63 5.41 -1.68 -16.51
N ALA A 64 4.51 -1.69 -17.52
CA ALA A 64 4.88 -1.84 -18.93
C ALA A 64 5.87 -0.77 -19.40
N GLN A 65 5.82 0.45 -18.82
CA GLN A 65 6.75 1.53 -19.16
C GLN A 65 8.21 1.16 -18.84
N VAL A 66 8.44 0.43 -17.75
CA VAL A 66 9.79 -0.02 -17.38
C VAL A 66 10.32 -1.02 -18.41
N PHE A 67 9.49 -1.97 -18.84
CA PHE A 67 9.87 -2.95 -19.85
C PHE A 67 10.14 -2.32 -21.21
N PHE A 68 9.45 -1.24 -21.56
CA PHE A 68 9.68 -0.49 -22.79
C PHE A 68 10.96 0.35 -22.75
N LEU A 69 11.32 0.90 -21.59
CA LEU A 69 12.54 1.72 -21.42
C LEU A 69 13.84 0.89 -21.37
N CYS A 70 13.75 -0.41 -21.13
CA CYS A 70 14.91 -1.31 -21.06
C CYS A 70 15.25 -2.02 -22.39
N THR A 71 14.47 -1.80 -23.44
CA THR A 71 14.77 -2.20 -24.84
C THR A 71 15.32 -1.03 -25.63
#